data_AF-A0A2K1K3W8-F1
#
_entry.id   AF-A0A2K1K3W8-F1
#
_cell.length_a   1.000
_cell.length_b   1.000
_cell.length_c   1.000
_cell.angle_alpha   90.00
_cell.angle_beta   90.00
_cell.angle_gamma   90.00
#
_symmetry.space_group_name_H-M   'P 1'
#
loop_
_entity.id
_entity.type
_entity.pdbx_description
1 polymer ?
#
loop_
_entity_poly.entity_id
_entity_poly.type
_entity_poly.pdbx_seq_one_letter_code
_entity_poly.pdbx_strand_id
1 'polypeptide(L)'
;MLLQLEALRGGATRIPFASHLELKQPRRHRPDGVNMVRCRMAEPSGKPAPMGKKTHYKDSWLDNTILSICMRRLGNVTGVSTTKKGYDGFVELTRKVMETRSPLLQRASSMRVLHSAIPPWLLKIIRRFLPNNQKTAETFAAATLYAEWLVGPCEVKEVEVNGTMQKSGVLIKKCRYLESSNCVGMCVNLCKIPTQDFFTNSLGVPLTMTPNFEDMSCEMIYGQTPPSIEEDPALQQPCFATLCPTARKKALTCSKTPLPP
;
A
#
# COMPACT_ATOMS: atom_id res chain seq x y z
N MET A 1 29.97 -51.60 -7.89
CA MET A 1 30.21 -51.82 -9.33
C MET A 1 29.88 -53.27 -9.61
N LEU A 2 28.79 -53.50 -10.36
CA LEU A 2 28.35 -54.76 -10.98
C LEU A 2 27.85 -55.87 -10.01
N LEU A 3 26.80 -56.65 -10.21
CA LEU A 3 25.68 -56.84 -11.17
C LEU A 3 24.78 -57.89 -10.45
N GLN A 4 23.44 -57.78 -10.36
CA GLN A 4 22.45 -58.47 -11.24
C GLN A 4 22.77 -59.97 -11.45
N LEU A 5 21.93 -60.98 -11.18
CA LEU A 5 20.54 -61.31 -11.61
C LEU A 5 20.30 -62.77 -11.07
N GLU A 6 19.15 -63.24 -10.55
CA GLU A 6 17.91 -63.72 -11.20
C GLU A 6 17.10 -64.43 -10.06
N ALA A 7 15.86 -64.10 -9.72
CA ALA A 7 14.59 -64.39 -10.39
C ALA A 7 14.22 -65.89 -10.50
N LEU A 8 13.13 -66.31 -9.84
CA LEU A 8 11.91 -66.91 -10.44
C LEU A 8 11.08 -67.75 -9.45
N ARG A 9 9.83 -67.32 -9.23
CA ARG A 9 8.57 -68.09 -9.04
C ARG A 9 7.49 -67.05 -8.71
N GLY A 10 6.37 -66.89 -9.40
CA GLY A 10 5.74 -67.53 -10.54
C GLY A 10 4.48 -66.70 -10.83
N GLY A 11 4.08 -66.61 -12.10
CA GLY A 11 2.99 -65.72 -12.55
C GLY A 11 1.59 -66.28 -12.29
N ALA A 12 0.59 -65.41 -12.44
CA ALA A 12 -0.56 -65.59 -13.34
C ALA A 12 -1.52 -64.39 -13.23
N THR A 13 -2.00 -64.00 -14.40
CA THR A 13 -2.78 -62.84 -14.80
C THR A 13 -4.25 -62.86 -14.32
N ARG A 14 -4.86 -61.68 -14.13
CA ARG A 14 -6.22 -61.28 -14.63
C ARG A 14 -6.62 -59.88 -14.12
N ILE A 15 -7.20 -59.08 -15.01
CA ILE A 15 -7.89 -57.77 -14.81
C ILE A 15 -9.28 -57.93 -15.48
N PRO A 16 -10.31 -57.08 -15.31
CA PRO A 16 -10.94 -56.41 -14.15
C PRO A 16 -12.45 -56.73 -14.05
N PHE A 17 -13.14 -56.41 -12.95
CA PHE A 17 -14.45 -55.72 -12.99
C PHE A 17 -14.89 -55.25 -11.60
N ALA A 18 -15.59 -54.12 -11.57
CA ALA A 18 -15.99 -53.35 -10.41
C ALA A 18 -17.12 -53.97 -9.57
N SER A 19 -17.20 -53.63 -8.28
CA SER A 19 -18.44 -53.15 -7.63
C SER A 19 -18.27 -52.79 -6.15
N HIS A 20 -18.72 -51.57 -5.83
CA HIS A 20 -19.49 -51.15 -4.64
C HIS A 20 -19.04 -51.56 -3.23
N LEU A 21 -18.59 -50.57 -2.42
CA LEU A 21 -19.44 -49.80 -1.49
C LEU A 21 -18.55 -48.92 -0.60
N GLU A 22 -18.31 -47.66 -1.01
CA GLU A 22 -17.75 -46.63 -0.13
C GLU A 22 -18.92 -45.73 0.33
N LEU A 23 -19.10 -45.68 1.65
CA LEU A 23 -20.10 -44.88 2.36
C LEU A 23 -19.90 -43.39 2.06
N LYS A 24 -20.81 -42.81 1.27
CA LYS A 24 -20.91 -41.36 1.04
C LYS A 24 -21.25 -40.65 2.35
N GLN A 25 -20.26 -40.03 2.98
CA GLN A 25 -20.50 -38.99 3.98
C GLN A 25 -21.06 -37.73 3.27
N PRO A 26 -22.12 -37.08 3.80
CA PRO A 26 -22.68 -35.90 3.18
C PRO A 26 -21.71 -34.72 3.33
N ARG A 27 -21.15 -34.26 2.21
CA ARG A 27 -20.47 -32.98 2.11
C ARG A 27 -21.48 -31.89 2.50
N ARG A 28 -21.32 -31.32 3.69
CA ARG A 28 -21.98 -30.07 4.06
C ARG A 28 -21.42 -28.98 3.16
N HIS A 29 -22.17 -28.69 2.11
CA HIS A 29 -22.00 -27.50 1.30
C HIS A 29 -22.26 -26.30 2.23
N ARG A 30 -21.19 -25.62 2.66
CA ARG A 30 -21.33 -24.30 3.27
C ARG A 30 -21.69 -23.35 2.12
N PRO A 31 -22.83 -22.65 2.17
CA PRO A 31 -23.10 -21.62 1.20
C PRO A 31 -22.06 -20.51 1.42
N ASP A 32 -21.35 -20.18 0.34
CA ASP A 32 -20.51 -18.98 0.23
C ASP A 32 -21.39 -17.75 0.45
N GLY A 33 -21.44 -17.33 1.71
CA GLY A 33 -22.26 -16.22 2.18
C GLY A 33 -21.51 -15.43 3.23
N VAL A 34 -20.27 -15.04 2.94
CA VAL A 34 -19.63 -13.94 3.66
C VAL A 34 -19.80 -12.71 2.79
N ASN A 35 -20.59 -11.76 3.27
CA ASN A 35 -20.80 -10.43 2.70
C ASN A 35 -19.45 -9.76 2.38
N MET A 36 -18.99 -9.95 1.15
CA MET A 36 -17.87 -9.23 0.57
C MET A 36 -18.38 -7.88 0.07
N VAL A 37 -18.61 -6.93 0.98
CA VAL A 37 -18.84 -5.54 0.58
C VAL A 37 -18.06 -4.62 1.49
N ARG A 38 -16.82 -4.32 1.10
CA ARG A 38 -16.29 -2.98 1.35
C ARG A 38 -15.20 -2.48 0.40
N CYS A 39 -15.01 -3.08 -0.77
CA CYS A 39 -14.12 -2.47 -1.76
C CYS A 39 -14.90 -1.51 -2.67
N ARG A 40 -14.63 -0.20 -2.57
CA ARG A 40 -15.26 0.86 -3.39
C ARG A 40 -14.73 0.94 -4.84
N MET A 41 -14.07 -0.11 -5.29
CA MET A 41 -13.67 -0.25 -6.70
C MET A 41 -14.92 -0.37 -7.57
N ALA A 42 -14.93 0.31 -8.70
CA ALA A 42 -15.99 0.20 -9.70
C ALA A 42 -15.67 -0.88 -10.76
N GLU A 43 -14.57 -1.62 -10.58
CA GLU A 43 -14.18 -2.70 -11.48
C GLU A 43 -15.19 -3.86 -11.41
N PRO A 44 -15.68 -4.37 -12.56
CA PRO A 44 -16.68 -5.45 -12.58
C PRO A 44 -16.22 -6.74 -11.88
N SER A 45 -14.89 -6.96 -11.83
CA SER A 45 -14.29 -8.17 -11.25
C SER A 45 -14.11 -8.12 -9.73
N GLY A 46 -14.31 -6.95 -9.10
CA GLY A 46 -14.02 -6.75 -7.67
C GLY A 46 -12.53 -6.88 -7.30
N LYS A 47 -11.64 -6.96 -8.29
CA LYS A 47 -10.18 -6.97 -8.12
C LYS A 47 -9.56 -5.70 -8.73
N PRO A 48 -8.39 -5.23 -8.24
CA PRO A 48 -7.67 -4.14 -8.88
C PRO A 48 -7.44 -4.42 -10.37
N ALA A 49 -7.43 -3.35 -11.18
CA ALA A 49 -7.09 -3.48 -12.60
C ALA A 49 -5.68 -4.09 -12.75
N PRO A 50 -5.40 -4.84 -13.82
CA PRO A 50 -4.06 -5.38 -14.05
C PRO A 50 -3.02 -4.26 -14.20
N MET A 51 -1.75 -4.63 -14.10
CA MET A 51 -0.63 -3.70 -14.28
C MET A 51 -0.71 -2.97 -15.62
N GLY A 52 -0.38 -1.67 -15.61
CA GLY A 52 -0.50 -0.78 -16.76
C GLY A 52 -1.89 -0.18 -17.00
N LYS A 53 -2.93 -0.64 -16.29
CA LYS A 53 -4.27 -0.02 -16.29
C LYS A 53 -4.56 0.62 -14.94
N LYS A 54 -5.24 1.77 -14.97
CA LYS A 54 -5.73 2.44 -13.76
C LYS A 54 -7.01 1.77 -13.29
N THR A 55 -7.05 1.45 -12.00
CA THR A 55 -8.25 0.95 -11.33
C THR A 55 -9.28 2.07 -11.19
N HIS A 56 -10.53 1.83 -11.57
CA HIS A 56 -11.59 2.82 -11.39
C HIS A 56 -12.19 2.75 -9.97
N TYR A 57 -12.31 3.90 -9.32
CA TYR A 57 -12.84 4.03 -7.96
C TYR A 57 -14.08 4.91 -7.96
N LYS A 58 -15.06 4.59 -7.11
CA LYS A 58 -16.23 5.42 -6.87
C LYS A 58 -16.16 6.06 -5.50
N ASP A 59 -15.61 7.28 -5.45
CA ASP A 59 -15.46 8.05 -4.21
C ASP A 59 -16.81 8.55 -3.69
N SER A 60 -17.02 8.39 -2.38
CA SER A 60 -18.20 8.91 -1.71
C SER A 60 -18.11 10.43 -1.50
N TRP A 61 -19.23 11.05 -1.13
CA TRP A 61 -19.24 12.47 -0.75
C TRP A 61 -18.31 12.75 0.45
N LEU A 62 -18.24 11.83 1.41
CA LEU A 62 -17.36 11.95 2.58
C LEU A 62 -15.87 11.93 2.15
N ASP A 63 -15.49 11.02 1.26
CA ASP A 63 -14.11 10.92 0.75
C ASP A 63 -13.70 12.22 0.06
N ASN A 64 -14.58 12.73 -0.81
CA ASN A 64 -14.36 13.99 -1.52
C ASN A 64 -14.26 15.19 -0.56
N THR A 65 -15.01 15.17 0.54
CA THR A 65 -14.93 16.21 1.58
C THR A 65 -13.59 16.15 2.32
N ILE A 66 -13.15 14.95 2.73
CA ILE A 66 -11.85 14.74 3.37
C ILE A 66 -10.71 15.17 2.42
N LEU A 67 -10.76 14.75 1.16
CA LEU A 67 -9.79 15.15 0.14
C LEU A 67 -9.75 16.67 -0.03
N SER A 68 -10.90 17.33 -0.07
CA SER A 68 -10.98 18.79 -0.19
C SER A 68 -10.34 19.50 1.01
N ILE A 69 -10.56 19.00 2.24
CA ILE A 69 -9.91 19.53 3.44
C ILE A 69 -8.40 19.33 3.37
N CYS A 70 -7.93 18.13 3.04
CA CYS A 70 -6.50 17.82 2.89
C CYS A 70 -5.84 18.70 1.83
N MET A 71 -6.48 18.85 0.66
CA MET A 71 -5.98 19.71 -0.42
C MET A 71 -5.90 21.17 0.01
N ARG A 72 -6.93 21.70 0.67
CA ARG A 72 -6.92 23.08 1.18
C ARG A 72 -5.78 23.30 2.17
N ARG A 73 -5.57 22.37 3.10
CA ARG A 73 -4.49 22.47 4.10
C ARG A 73 -3.11 22.33 3.46
N LEU A 74 -2.95 21.40 2.54
CA LEU A 74 -1.72 21.25 1.78
C LEU A 74 -1.44 22.52 0.99
N GLY A 75 -2.44 23.12 0.35
CA GLY A 75 -2.31 24.41 -0.34
C GLY A 75 -1.89 25.54 0.59
N ASN A 76 -2.49 25.66 1.78
CA ASN A 76 -2.11 26.67 2.76
C ASN A 76 -0.66 26.51 3.26
N VAL A 77 -0.20 25.27 3.46
CA VAL A 77 1.18 24.97 3.86
C VAL A 77 2.15 25.19 2.69
N THR A 78 1.67 25.02 1.46
CA THR A 78 2.54 24.95 0.29
C THR A 78 2.58 26.18 -0.61
N GLY A 79 1.56 27.03 -0.56
CA GLY A 79 1.31 28.07 -1.56
C GLY A 79 0.89 27.50 -2.92
N VAL A 80 0.76 26.18 -3.05
CA VAL A 80 0.39 25.52 -4.31
C VAL A 80 -1.12 25.33 -4.37
N SER A 81 -1.70 25.48 -5.56
CA SER A 81 -3.14 25.29 -5.78
C SER A 81 -3.44 24.38 -6.97
N THR A 82 -4.67 23.88 -7.02
CA THR A 82 -5.23 23.10 -8.13
C THR A 82 -6.68 23.48 -8.34
N THR A 83 -7.13 23.46 -9.60
CA THR A 83 -8.55 23.65 -9.97
C THR A 83 -9.31 22.33 -10.00
N LYS A 84 -8.60 21.20 -10.07
CA LYS A 84 -9.20 19.86 -10.06
C LYS A 84 -9.70 19.50 -8.67
N LYS A 85 -10.81 18.76 -8.64
CA LYS A 85 -11.44 18.25 -7.42
C LYS A 85 -11.17 16.76 -7.23
N GLY A 86 -11.58 16.24 -6.08
CA GLY A 86 -11.51 14.81 -5.77
C GLY A 86 -10.08 14.27 -5.78
N TYR A 87 -9.96 12.96 -6.04
CA TYR A 87 -8.69 12.26 -5.93
C TYR A 87 -7.67 12.72 -6.97
N ASP A 88 -8.10 12.99 -8.21
CA ASP A 88 -7.22 13.50 -9.27
C ASP A 88 -6.68 14.90 -8.93
N GLY A 89 -7.50 15.75 -8.31
CA GLY A 89 -7.05 17.03 -7.77
C GLY A 89 -5.97 16.86 -6.70
N PHE A 90 -6.16 15.91 -5.79
CA PHE A 90 -5.19 15.60 -4.75
C PHE A 90 -3.85 15.12 -5.33
N VAL A 91 -3.89 14.23 -6.33
CA VAL A 91 -2.68 13.74 -7.02
C VAL A 91 -2.00 14.84 -7.83
N GLU A 92 -2.76 15.74 -8.46
CA GLU A 92 -2.17 16.89 -9.14
C GLU A 92 -1.49 17.86 -8.16
N LEU A 93 -2.16 18.18 -7.05
CA LEU A 93 -1.65 19.10 -6.05
C LEU A 93 -0.35 18.57 -5.43
N THR A 94 -0.34 17.31 -5.02
CA THR A 94 0.86 16.64 -4.47
C THR A 94 1.99 16.55 -5.50
N ARG A 95 1.67 16.37 -6.80
CA ARG A 95 2.69 16.44 -7.87
C ARG A 95 3.30 17.83 -8.00
N LYS A 96 2.52 18.89 -7.94
CA LYS A 96 3.06 20.26 -7.93
C LYS A 96 3.98 20.50 -6.72
N VAL A 97 3.62 19.96 -5.54
CA VAL A 97 4.50 19.98 -4.36
C VAL A 97 5.82 19.24 -4.62
N MET A 98 5.76 18.06 -5.25
CA MET A 98 6.95 17.29 -5.66
C MET A 98 7.85 18.08 -6.62
N GLU A 99 7.26 18.80 -7.57
CA GLU A 99 8.00 19.55 -8.60
C GLU A 99 8.61 20.86 -8.08
N THR A 100 8.03 21.46 -7.03
CA THR A 100 8.40 22.82 -6.58
C THR A 100 9.23 22.85 -5.29
N ARG A 101 9.42 21.71 -4.62
CA ARG A 101 10.05 21.67 -3.28
C ARG A 101 11.15 20.63 -3.19
N SER A 102 12.12 20.88 -2.30
CA SER A 102 13.12 19.88 -1.93
C SER A 102 12.51 18.70 -1.18
N PRO A 103 13.14 17.50 -1.19
CA PRO A 103 12.62 16.33 -0.48
C PRO A 103 12.32 16.56 1.01
N LEU A 104 13.14 17.36 1.70
CA LEU A 104 12.91 17.71 3.10
C LEU A 104 11.63 18.53 3.29
N LEU A 105 11.42 19.53 2.43
CA LEU A 105 10.21 20.36 2.47
C LEU A 105 8.96 19.59 2.04
N GLN A 106 9.10 18.63 1.11
CA GLN A 106 8.01 17.71 0.73
C GLN A 106 7.54 16.92 1.96
N ARG A 107 8.47 16.25 2.66
CA ARG A 107 8.18 15.45 3.86
C ARG A 107 7.54 16.30 4.96
N ALA A 108 8.11 17.47 5.23
CA ALA A 108 7.58 18.41 6.21
C ALA A 108 6.17 18.93 5.85
N SER A 109 5.87 19.11 4.56
CA SER A 109 4.55 19.55 4.11
C SER A 109 3.50 18.48 4.39
N SER A 110 3.78 17.22 4.03
CA SER A 110 2.90 16.09 4.35
C SER A 110 2.74 15.90 5.86
N MET A 111 3.83 15.98 6.62
CA MET A 111 3.81 15.85 8.07
C MET A 111 2.93 16.93 8.73
N ARG A 112 3.00 18.18 8.28
CA ARG A 112 2.12 19.26 8.74
C ARG A 112 0.65 18.98 8.43
N VAL A 113 0.34 18.41 7.26
CA VAL A 113 -1.03 18.01 6.92
C VAL A 113 -1.51 16.89 7.85
N LEU A 114 -0.69 15.88 8.15
CA LEU A 114 -1.03 14.82 9.10
C LEU A 114 -1.28 15.39 10.51
N HIS A 115 -0.39 16.23 11.02
CA HIS A 115 -0.58 16.90 12.32
C HIS A 115 -1.82 17.77 12.36
N SER A 116 -2.18 18.42 11.26
CA SER A 116 -3.37 19.27 11.24
C SER A 116 -4.65 18.46 11.47
N ALA A 117 -4.66 17.16 11.17
CA ALA A 117 -5.84 16.30 11.33
C ALA A 117 -6.23 16.11 12.80
N ILE A 118 -5.28 16.24 13.73
CA ILE A 118 -5.49 16.01 15.15
C ILE A 118 -5.05 17.25 15.93
N PRO A 119 -5.92 17.86 16.76
CA PRO A 119 -5.54 18.98 17.61
C PRO A 119 -4.28 18.66 18.45
N PRO A 120 -3.32 19.61 18.62
CA PRO A 120 -2.06 19.32 19.31
C PRO A 120 -2.21 18.80 20.75
N TRP A 121 -3.22 19.28 21.47
CA TRP A 121 -3.52 18.79 22.82
C TRP A 121 -3.95 17.31 22.80
N LEU A 122 -4.73 16.90 21.79
CA LEU A 122 -5.19 15.53 21.63
C LEU A 122 -4.05 14.60 21.24
N LEU A 123 -3.12 15.04 20.36
CA LEU A 123 -1.91 14.27 20.06
C LEU A 123 -1.06 14.01 21.30
N LYS A 124 -0.92 15.00 22.19
CA LYS A 124 -0.19 14.82 23.47
C LYS A 124 -0.86 13.78 24.37
N ILE A 125 -2.19 13.80 24.46
CA ILE A 125 -2.97 12.82 25.21
C ILE A 125 -2.78 11.42 24.59
N ILE A 126 -2.97 11.29 23.27
CA ILE A 126 -2.79 10.02 22.57
C ILE A 126 -1.39 9.48 22.83
N ARG A 127 -0.34 10.27 22.57
CA ARG A 127 1.05 9.84 22.81
C ARG A 127 1.32 9.44 24.26
N ARG A 128 0.63 10.04 25.23
CA ARG A 128 0.82 9.73 26.66
C ARG A 128 0.14 8.43 27.09
N PHE A 129 -1.03 8.14 26.53
CA PHE A 129 -1.90 7.06 27.02
C PHE A 129 -2.04 5.88 26.06
N LEU A 130 -1.67 6.04 24.80
CA LEU A 130 -1.71 4.97 23.80
C LEU A 130 -0.53 4.02 24.05
N PRO A 131 -0.78 2.77 24.47
CA PRO A 131 0.31 1.86 24.76
C PRO A 131 0.91 1.32 23.46
N ASN A 132 2.23 1.28 23.38
CA ASN A 132 2.92 0.62 22.28
C ASN A 132 2.98 -0.90 22.54
N ASN A 133 1.93 -1.62 22.13
CA ASN A 133 1.83 -3.07 22.29
C ASN A 133 1.09 -3.72 21.10
N GLN A 134 1.03 -5.05 21.10
CA GLN A 134 0.38 -5.83 20.05
C GLN A 134 -1.07 -5.41 19.77
N LYS A 135 -1.90 -5.24 20.82
CA LYS A 135 -3.31 -4.88 20.64
C LYS A 135 -3.47 -3.53 19.94
N THR A 136 -2.64 -2.56 20.29
CA THR A 136 -2.62 -1.26 19.62
C THR A 136 -2.23 -1.42 18.15
N ALA A 137 -1.17 -2.18 17.86
CA ALA A 137 -0.71 -2.42 16.50
C ALA A 137 -1.78 -3.11 15.63
N GLU A 138 -2.43 -4.16 16.14
CA GLU A 138 -3.55 -4.86 15.47
C GLU A 138 -4.76 -3.95 15.27
N THR A 139 -5.06 -3.07 16.23
CA THR A 139 -6.15 -2.09 16.09
C THR A 139 -5.87 -1.10 14.96
N PHE A 140 -4.63 -0.60 14.84
CA PHE A 140 -4.28 0.29 13.72
C PHE A 140 -4.27 -0.45 12.38
N ALA A 141 -3.80 -1.70 12.34
CA ALA A 141 -3.89 -2.52 11.13
C ALA A 141 -5.34 -2.70 10.66
N ALA A 142 -6.25 -3.02 11.58
CA ALA A 142 -7.68 -3.11 11.29
C ALA A 142 -8.28 -1.75 10.89
N ALA A 143 -7.83 -0.65 11.52
CA ALA A 143 -8.29 0.70 11.20
C ALA A 143 -7.89 1.13 9.77
N THR A 144 -6.77 0.64 9.24
CA THR A 144 -6.33 0.93 7.86
C THR A 144 -7.32 0.45 6.80
N LEU A 145 -8.15 -0.56 7.10
CA LEU A 145 -9.23 -0.99 6.19
C LEU A 145 -10.26 0.11 5.93
N TYR A 146 -10.42 1.09 6.83
CA TYR A 146 -11.28 2.25 6.59
C TYR A 146 -10.65 3.28 5.63
N ALA A 147 -9.36 3.15 5.33
CA ALA A 147 -8.63 4.00 4.40
C ALA A 147 -8.57 3.43 2.97
N GLU A 148 -9.30 2.35 2.64
CA GLU A 148 -9.32 1.76 1.30
C GLU A 148 -9.67 2.76 0.18
N TRP A 149 -10.51 3.75 0.49
CA TRP A 149 -10.85 4.82 -0.46
C TRP A 149 -9.61 5.67 -0.83
N LEU A 150 -8.65 5.82 0.09
CA LEU A 150 -7.45 6.61 -0.10
C LEU A 150 -6.32 5.79 -0.71
N VAL A 151 -6.03 4.61 -0.14
CA VAL A 151 -4.85 3.83 -0.51
C VAL A 151 -5.17 2.66 -1.45
N GLY A 152 -6.42 2.28 -1.64
CA GLY A 152 -6.82 1.12 -2.44
C GLY A 152 -7.12 -0.12 -1.59
N PRO A 153 -7.44 -1.27 -2.21
CA PRO A 153 -7.90 -2.48 -1.52
C PRO A 153 -6.86 -3.01 -0.54
N CYS A 154 -7.27 -3.26 0.70
CA CYS A 154 -6.39 -3.66 1.80
C CYS A 154 -6.82 -5.01 2.39
N GLU A 155 -5.87 -5.77 2.92
CA GLU A 155 -6.15 -6.93 3.76
C GLU A 155 -5.18 -6.98 4.94
N VAL A 156 -5.70 -7.31 6.12
CA VAL A 156 -4.87 -7.55 7.31
C VAL A 156 -4.21 -8.93 7.20
N LYS A 157 -2.93 -9.02 7.56
CA LYS A 157 -2.12 -10.23 7.55
C LYS A 157 -1.46 -10.45 8.90
N GLU A 158 -1.17 -11.72 9.17
CA GLU A 158 -0.31 -12.10 10.28
C GLU A 158 1.15 -11.91 9.88
N VAL A 159 1.90 -11.27 10.76
CA VAL A 159 3.32 -10.95 10.58
C VAL A 159 4.04 -11.18 11.91
N GLU A 160 5.30 -11.56 11.82
CA GLU A 160 6.16 -11.68 12.98
C GLU A 160 6.82 -10.34 13.28
N VAL A 161 6.65 -9.84 14.50
CA VAL A 161 7.30 -8.62 14.97
C VAL A 161 7.95 -8.93 16.31
N ASN A 162 9.28 -8.78 16.38
CA ASN A 162 10.07 -9.05 17.58
C ASN A 162 9.80 -10.45 18.18
N GLY A 163 9.69 -11.48 17.35
CA GLY A 163 9.43 -12.86 17.79
C GLY A 163 7.98 -13.17 18.15
N THR A 164 7.05 -12.22 17.96
CA THR A 164 5.62 -12.41 18.25
C THR A 164 4.80 -12.35 16.97
N MET A 165 3.99 -13.39 16.73
CA MET A 165 3.02 -13.41 15.65
C MET A 165 1.80 -12.56 16.02
N GLN A 166 1.48 -11.58 15.18
CA GLN A 166 0.37 -10.66 15.41
C GLN A 166 -0.31 -10.23 14.11
N LYS A 167 -1.59 -9.85 14.18
CA LYS A 167 -2.38 -9.37 13.03
C LYS A 167 -2.17 -7.88 12.76
N SER A 168 -0.91 -7.46 12.73
CA SER A 168 -0.52 -6.05 12.61
C SER A 168 0.02 -5.68 11.24
N GLY A 169 0.09 -6.63 10.30
CA GLY A 169 0.44 -6.39 8.91
C GLY A 169 -0.78 -6.02 8.08
N VAL A 170 -0.61 -5.12 7.12
CA VAL A 170 -1.64 -4.75 6.13
C VAL A 170 -1.00 -4.79 4.75
N LEU A 171 -1.57 -5.59 3.86
CA LEU A 171 -1.23 -5.56 2.44
C LEU A 171 -2.24 -4.70 1.68
N ILE A 172 -1.76 -3.60 1.11
CA ILE A 172 -2.46 -2.87 0.06
C ILE A 172 -2.18 -3.56 -1.27
N LYS A 173 -3.19 -4.21 -1.85
CA LYS A 173 -3.04 -5.05 -3.06
C LYS A 173 -2.57 -4.26 -4.27
N LYS A 174 -3.06 -3.03 -4.40
CA LYS A 174 -2.63 -2.05 -5.40
C LYS A 174 -2.85 -0.66 -4.85
N CYS A 175 -1.75 0.04 -4.58
CA CYS A 175 -1.76 1.35 -3.96
C CYS A 175 -2.29 2.39 -4.94
N ARG A 176 -3.50 2.90 -4.68
CA ARG A 176 -4.16 3.92 -5.51
C ARG A 176 -3.30 5.17 -5.68
N TYR A 177 -2.56 5.58 -4.64
CA TYR A 177 -1.69 6.76 -4.70
C TYR A 177 -0.45 6.54 -5.57
N LEU A 178 0.20 5.39 -5.43
CA LEU A 178 1.34 5.02 -6.27
C LEU A 178 0.91 4.83 -7.74
N GLU A 179 -0.19 4.11 -7.98
CA GLU A 179 -0.79 3.90 -9.31
C GLU A 179 -1.18 5.21 -10.00
N SER A 180 -1.77 6.15 -9.26
CA SER A 180 -2.24 7.42 -9.83
C SER A 180 -1.12 8.42 -10.03
N SER A 181 -0.11 8.42 -9.15
CA SER A 181 1.03 9.33 -9.25
C SER A 181 2.06 8.85 -10.28
N ASN A 182 2.23 7.53 -10.42
CA ASN A 182 3.33 6.89 -11.13
C ASN A 182 4.68 7.52 -10.76
N CYS A 183 4.90 7.84 -9.48
CA CYS A 183 6.11 8.53 -9.05
C CYS A 183 6.65 7.98 -7.73
N VAL A 184 7.82 7.34 -7.80
CA VAL A 184 8.58 6.84 -6.64
C VAL A 184 8.83 7.96 -5.63
N GLY A 185 9.28 9.14 -6.09
CA GLY A 185 9.52 10.29 -5.22
C GLY A 185 8.28 10.77 -4.47
N MET A 186 7.11 10.78 -5.11
CA MET A 186 5.85 11.12 -4.43
C MET A 186 5.46 10.06 -3.40
N CYS A 187 5.61 8.77 -3.74
CA CYS A 187 5.36 7.68 -2.81
C CYS A 187 6.24 7.79 -1.56
N VAL A 188 7.54 7.97 -1.75
CA VAL A 188 8.53 7.99 -0.66
C VAL A 188 8.42 9.27 0.18
N ASN A 189 8.47 10.44 -0.46
CA ASN A 189 8.61 11.73 0.26
C ASN A 189 7.28 12.32 0.73
N LEU A 190 6.14 11.97 0.11
CA LEU A 190 4.85 12.55 0.48
C LEU A 190 3.92 11.57 1.20
N CYS A 191 4.11 10.26 1.04
CA CYS A 191 3.30 9.22 1.68
C CYS A 191 4.09 8.44 2.73
N LYS A 192 5.07 7.62 2.32
CA LYS A 192 5.79 6.67 3.17
C LYS A 192 6.47 7.35 4.36
N ILE A 193 7.48 8.18 4.12
CA ILE A 193 8.32 8.73 5.20
C ILE A 193 7.50 9.56 6.18
N PRO A 194 6.63 10.50 5.74
CA PRO A 194 5.79 11.26 6.66
C PRO A 194 4.81 10.39 7.46
N THR A 195 4.27 9.33 6.87
CA THR A 195 3.33 8.44 7.57
C THR A 195 4.06 7.61 8.62
N GLN A 196 5.21 7.02 8.28
CA GLN A 196 6.05 6.29 9.25
C GLN A 196 6.44 7.19 10.43
N ASP A 197 6.88 8.42 10.14
CA ASP A 197 7.26 9.41 11.15
C ASP A 197 6.08 9.83 12.03
N PHE A 198 4.90 10.06 11.43
CA PHE A 198 3.70 10.40 12.18
C PHE A 198 3.28 9.29 13.14
N PHE A 199 3.19 8.04 12.69
CA PHE A 199 2.82 6.92 13.56
C PHE A 199 3.90 6.68 14.63
N THR A 200 5.16 6.59 14.25
CA THR A 200 6.26 6.25 15.15
C THR A 200 6.53 7.37 16.16
N ASN A 201 6.72 8.59 15.68
CA ASN A 201 7.20 9.71 16.50
C ASN A 201 6.09 10.62 17.02
N SER A 202 4.92 10.68 16.37
CA SER A 202 3.79 11.46 16.89
C SER A 202 2.83 10.63 17.72
N LEU A 203 2.39 9.47 17.21
CA LEU A 203 1.44 8.61 17.92
C LEU A 203 2.12 7.64 18.91
N GLY A 204 3.39 7.29 18.68
CA GLY A 204 4.11 6.33 19.53
C GLY A 204 3.87 4.88 19.13
N VAL A 205 3.41 4.63 17.90
CA VAL A 205 3.20 3.28 17.36
C VAL A 205 4.14 3.10 16.18
N PRO A 206 5.20 2.29 16.30
CA PRO A 206 6.12 2.04 15.20
C PRO A 206 5.36 1.56 13.96
N LEU A 207 5.75 2.06 12.80
CA LEU A 207 5.17 1.67 11.53
C LEU A 207 6.27 1.59 10.47
N THR A 208 6.39 0.42 9.85
CA THR A 208 7.20 0.21 8.64
C THR A 208 6.27 0.12 7.43
N MET A 209 6.62 0.81 6.36
CA MET A 209 5.90 0.74 5.09
C MET A 209 6.85 0.31 3.97
N THR A 210 6.47 -0.72 3.21
CA THR A 210 7.28 -1.30 2.14
C THR A 210 6.49 -1.26 0.83
N PRO A 211 6.66 -0.22 0.00
CA PRO A 211 6.05 -0.18 -1.32
C PRO A 211 6.75 -1.14 -2.28
N ASN A 212 5.98 -1.83 -3.12
CA ASN A 212 6.48 -2.57 -4.25
C ASN A 212 6.20 -1.77 -5.53
N PHE A 213 7.26 -1.39 -6.23
CA PHE A 213 7.20 -0.55 -7.41
C PHE A 213 6.97 -1.35 -8.70
N GLU A 214 7.03 -2.68 -8.65
CA GLU A 214 6.78 -3.57 -9.78
C GLU A 214 5.29 -3.88 -9.94
N ASP A 215 4.59 -4.14 -8.84
CA ASP A 215 3.16 -4.48 -8.83
C ASP A 215 2.24 -3.38 -8.26
N MET A 216 2.84 -2.25 -7.86
CA MET A 216 2.19 -1.10 -7.21
C MET A 216 1.56 -1.42 -5.85
N SER A 217 1.84 -2.57 -5.24
CA SER A 217 1.36 -2.90 -3.89
C SER A 217 2.14 -2.14 -2.81
N CYS A 218 1.65 -2.17 -1.57
CA CYS A 218 2.39 -1.63 -0.43
C CYS A 218 2.04 -2.41 0.83
N GLU A 219 3.05 -2.83 1.56
CA GLU A 219 2.89 -3.44 2.88
C GLU A 219 3.04 -2.37 3.96
N MET A 220 2.25 -2.50 5.03
CA MET A 220 2.33 -1.68 6.24
C MET A 220 2.37 -2.61 7.45
N ILE A 221 3.40 -2.50 8.29
CA ILE A 221 3.54 -3.33 9.49
C ILE A 221 3.55 -2.43 10.71
N TYR A 222 2.45 -2.48 11.47
CA TYR A 222 2.34 -1.78 12.75
C TYR A 222 3.09 -2.56 13.85
N GLY A 223 3.76 -1.83 14.73
CA GLY A 223 4.63 -2.37 15.77
C GLY A 223 6.07 -2.63 15.31
N GLN A 224 6.36 -2.59 14.01
CA GLN A 224 7.72 -2.70 13.48
C GLN A 224 8.36 -1.31 13.35
N THR A 225 9.59 -1.18 13.83
CA THR A 225 10.37 0.05 13.70
C THR A 225 10.79 0.25 12.23
N PRO A 226 10.51 1.42 11.63
CA PRO A 226 10.95 1.69 10.27
C PRO A 226 12.49 1.76 10.19
N PRO A 227 13.08 1.41 9.03
CA PRO A 227 14.51 1.61 8.82
C PRO A 227 14.86 3.11 8.88
N SER A 228 16.14 3.40 9.11
CA SER A 228 16.68 4.76 8.96
C SER A 228 16.51 5.25 7.52
N ILE A 229 16.61 6.56 7.30
CA ILE A 229 16.48 7.15 5.95
C ILE A 229 17.61 6.64 5.04
N GLU A 230 18.80 6.43 5.61
CA GLU A 230 20.00 6.00 4.89
C GLU A 230 19.88 4.54 4.43
N GLU A 231 19.25 3.69 5.23
CA GLU A 231 19.10 2.26 5.00
C GLU A 231 17.80 1.89 4.25
N ASP A 232 16.91 2.86 4.01
CA ASP A 232 15.62 2.57 3.39
C ASP A 232 15.76 2.24 1.90
N PRO A 233 15.46 0.99 1.47
CA PRO A 233 15.62 0.58 0.09
C PRO A 233 14.73 1.36 -0.88
N ALA A 234 13.59 1.91 -0.42
CA ALA A 234 12.71 2.70 -1.26
C ALA A 234 13.35 4.01 -1.72
N LEU A 235 14.37 4.51 -1.01
CA LEU A 235 15.13 5.70 -1.43
C LEU A 235 16.17 5.40 -2.51
N GLN A 236 16.57 4.13 -2.66
CA GLN A 236 17.47 3.69 -3.72
C GLN A 236 16.75 3.34 -5.02
N GLN A 237 15.41 3.24 -4.98
CA GLN A 237 14.61 2.89 -6.13
C GLN A 237 14.70 3.96 -7.25
N PRO A 238 15.03 3.59 -8.50
CA PRO A 238 14.99 4.51 -9.62
C PRO A 238 13.55 4.92 -9.96
N CYS A 239 13.37 6.14 -10.45
CA CYS A 239 12.07 6.59 -10.95
C CYS A 239 11.60 5.75 -12.15
N PHE A 240 10.28 5.60 -12.33
CA PHE A 240 9.72 5.00 -13.54
C PHE A 240 10.06 5.83 -14.77
N ALA A 241 11.00 5.38 -15.59
CA ALA A 241 11.57 6.15 -16.70
C ALA A 241 10.51 6.70 -17.68
N THR A 242 9.50 5.90 -18.01
CA THR A 242 8.45 6.25 -18.98
C THR A 242 7.16 6.76 -18.34
N LEU A 243 6.84 6.28 -17.13
CA LEU A 243 5.55 6.55 -16.47
C LEU A 243 5.58 7.75 -15.53
N CYS A 244 6.75 8.11 -14.98
CA CYS A 244 6.87 9.21 -14.03
C CYS A 244 6.82 10.57 -14.74
N PRO A 245 5.77 11.39 -14.54
CA PRO A 245 5.66 12.66 -15.23
C PRO A 245 6.81 13.62 -14.89
N THR A 246 7.26 13.59 -13.64
CA THR A 246 8.36 14.43 -13.14
C THR A 246 9.70 14.02 -13.74
N ALA A 247 9.99 12.70 -13.84
CA ALA A 247 11.23 12.22 -14.47
C ALA A 247 11.22 12.49 -15.97
N ARG A 248 10.08 12.28 -16.65
CA ARG A 248 9.92 12.58 -18.09
C ARG A 248 10.14 14.07 -18.38
N LYS A 249 9.59 14.96 -17.57
CA LYS A 249 9.85 16.42 -17.68
C LYS A 249 11.33 16.73 -17.57
N LYS A 250 12.04 16.17 -16.58
CA LYS A 250 13.49 16.39 -16.39
C LYS A 250 14.32 15.89 -17.58
N ALA A 251 13.95 14.74 -18.16
CA ALA A 251 14.57 14.21 -19.36
C ALA A 251 14.34 15.12 -20.58
N LEU A 252 13.12 15.65 -20.75
CA LEU A 252 12.80 16.58 -21.83
C LEU A 252 13.54 17.92 -21.69
N THR A 253 13.71 18.45 -20.48
CA THR A 253 14.53 19.66 -20.24
C THR A 253 16.03 19.44 -20.45
N CYS A 254 16.48 18.18 -20.52
CA CYS A 254 17.86 17.83 -20.85
C CYS A 254 17.96 17.41 -22.33
N SER A 255 17.43 18.24 -23.23
CA SER A 255 17.66 18.13 -24.66
C SER A 255 18.48 19.35 -25.10
N LYS A 256 19.79 19.12 -25.24
CA LYS A 256 20.83 19.94 -25.86
C LYS A 256 20.36 21.29 -26.44
N THR A 257 20.62 22.39 -25.74
CA THR A 257 20.75 23.69 -26.39
C THR A 257 22.01 23.65 -27.26
N PRO A 258 21.97 23.96 -28.57
CA PRO A 258 23.20 24.29 -29.29
C PRO A 258 23.76 25.58 -28.67
N LEU A 259 25.06 25.58 -28.34
CA LEU A 259 25.77 26.82 -28.05
C LEU A 259 25.69 27.70 -29.32
N PRO A 260 25.40 29.00 -29.21
CA PRO A 260 25.49 29.90 -30.35
C PRO A 260 26.95 29.97 -30.84
N PRO A 261 27.17 30.22 -32.15
CA PRO A 261 28.51 30.25 -32.74
C PRO A 261 29.40 31.35 -32.13
#